data_AF-A4C1K7-F1
#
_entry.id   AF-A4C1K7-F1
#
_cell.length_a   1.000
_cell.length_b   1.000
_cell.length_c   1.000
_cell.angle_alpha   90.00
_cell.angle_beta   90.00
_cell.angle_gamma   90.00
#
_symmetry.space_group_name_H-M   'P 1'
#
loop_
_entity.id
_entity.type
_entity.pdbx_description
1 polymer ?
#
loop_
_entity_poly.entity_id
_entity_poly.type
_entity_poly.pdbx_seq_one_letter_code
_entity_poly.pdbx_strand_id
1 'polypeptide(L)' 'MHLYAFELGLAAIDKRSERLADGFTFIENGSLGLSYSINKNTFLYLGSNIGHVSNLDFKTPNAGFSLVGFEAGFSYVL' A
#
# COMPACT_ATOMS: atom_id res chain seq x y z
N MET A 1 10.47 -17.27 -5.16
CA MET A 1 9.42 -16.83 -6.11
C MET A 1 9.35 -15.32 -6.05
N HIS A 2 9.44 -14.62 -7.18
CA HIS A 2 9.28 -13.16 -7.22
C HIS A 2 7.79 -12.83 -7.26
N LEU A 3 7.36 -11.92 -6.40
CA LEU A 3 5.98 -11.46 -6.32
C LEU A 3 5.92 -9.99 -6.76
N TYR A 4 5.01 -9.70 -7.68
CA TYR A 4 4.64 -8.35 -8.10
C TYR A 4 3.16 -8.19 -7.79
N ALA A 5 2.78 -7.14 -7.06
CA ALA A 5 1.38 -6.83 -6.83
C ALA A 5 1.11 -5.36 -7.10
N PHE A 6 -0.08 -5.09 -7.63
CA PHE A 6 -0.64 -3.76 -7.79
C PHE A 6 -2.00 -3.77 -7.09
N GLU A 7 -2.16 -2.86 -6.14
CA GLU A 7 -3.27 -2.84 -5.20
C GLU A 7 -3.92 -1.47 -5.22
N LEU A 8 -5.25 -1.46 -5.14
CA LEU A 8 -6.05 -0.26 -4.93
C LEU A 8 -6.76 -0.38 -3.58
N GLY A 9 -6.42 0.53 -2.68
CA GLY A 9 -6.99 0.65 -1.35
C GLY A 9 -7.85 1.90 -1.21
N LEU A 10 -8.74 1.86 -0.22
CA LEU A 10 -9.51 3.00 0.23
C LEU A 10 -9.07 3.36 1.65
N ALA A 11 -8.96 4.64 1.95
CA ALA A 11 -8.60 5.14 3.27
C ALA A 11 -9.40 6.39 3.64
N ALA A 12 -9.36 6.74 4.92
CA ALA A 12 -9.89 8.00 5.42
C ALA A 12 -8.78 8.72 6.18
N ILE A 13 -8.51 9.97 5.81
CA ILE A 13 -7.59 10.85 6.50
C ILE A 13 -8.38 11.70 7.49
N ASP A 14 -8.00 11.65 8.75
CA ASP A 14 -8.65 12.38 9.84
C ASP A 14 -8.16 13.83 9.96
N LYS A 15 -6.94 14.11 9.50
CA LYS A 15 -6.32 15.42 9.59
C LYS A 15 -5.93 16.00 8.23
N ARG A 16 -6.52 17.13 7.90
CA ARG A 16 -6.15 17.95 6.74
C ARG A 16 -4.70 18.41 6.83
N SER A 17 -3.99 18.33 5.71
CA SER A 17 -2.67 18.93 5.52
C SER A 17 -2.70 20.02 4.44
N GLU A 18 -1.58 20.71 4.22
CA GLU A 18 -1.42 21.61 3.07
C GLU A 18 -1.58 20.86 1.74
N ARG A 19 -1.25 19.56 1.70
CA ARG A 19 -1.19 18.76 0.48
C ARG A 19 -2.45 17.95 0.21
N LEU A 20 -3.18 17.55 1.25
CA LEU A 20 -4.31 16.64 1.12
C LEU A 20 -5.44 16.99 2.10
N ALA A 21 -6.66 17.09 1.58
CA ALA A 21 -7.87 17.28 2.36
C ALA A 21 -8.20 16.06 3.22
N ASP A 22 -8.90 16.30 4.32
CA ASP A 22 -9.46 15.27 5.19
C ASP A 22 -10.67 14.56 4.55
N GLY A 23 -10.93 13.36 5.01
CA GLY A 23 -11.97 12.45 4.53
C GLY A 23 -11.43 11.37 3.61
N PHE A 24 -12.25 10.96 2.66
CA PHE A 24 -12.00 9.80 1.82
C PHE A 24 -10.85 10.00 0.83
N THR A 25 -9.98 9.00 0.73
CA THR A 25 -8.81 8.98 -0.16
C THR A 25 -8.60 7.59 -0.75
N PHE A 26 -7.91 7.53 -1.88
CA PHE A 26 -7.47 6.31 -2.54
C PHE A 26 -5.99 6.09 -2.26
N ILE A 27 -5.60 4.82 -2.16
CA ILE A 27 -4.22 4.38 -2.04
C ILE A 27 -3.91 3.47 -3.21
N GLU A 28 -2.99 3.86 -4.07
CA GLU A 28 -2.49 3.03 -5.16
C GLU A 28 -1.13 2.51 -4.71
N ASN A 29 -0.97 1.19 -4.61
CA ASN A 29 0.27 0.59 -4.10
C ASN A 29 0.83 -0.42 -5.11
N GLY A 30 2.11 -0.30 -5.42
CA GLY A 30 2.86 -1.28 -6.18
C GLY A 30 3.90 -1.93 -5.28
N SER A 31 3.88 -3.25 -5.16
CA SER A 31 4.85 -4.00 -4.35
C SER A 31 5.66 -4.98 -5.18
N LEU A 32 6.92 -5.12 -4.78
CA LEU A 32 7.88 -6.06 -5.34
C LEU A 32 8.60 -6.75 -4.19
N GLY A 33 8.58 -8.09 -4.21
CA GLY A 33 9.29 -8.84 -3.19
C GLY A 33 9.50 -10.30 -3.54
N LEU A 34 9.98 -11.02 -2.53
CA LEU A 34 10.25 -12.45 -2.56
C LEU A 34 9.35 -13.14 -1.56
N SER A 35 8.72 -14.22 -2.00
CA SER A 35 8.00 -15.15 -1.11
C SER A 35 8.77 -16.46 -0.99
N TYR A 36 8.94 -16.90 0.26
CA TYR A 36 9.57 -18.16 0.66
C TYR A 36 8.56 -19.04 1.39
N SER A 37 8.39 -20.27 0.90
CA SER A 37 7.59 -21.28 1.56
C SER A 37 8.43 -21.98 2.64
N ILE A 38 8.05 -21.83 3.90
CA ILE A 38 8.66 -22.59 5.00
C ILE A 38 8.17 -24.04 4.94
N ASN A 39 6.88 -24.21 4.70
CA ASN A 39 6.22 -25.50 4.50
C ASN A 39 5.01 -25.29 3.57
N LYS A 40 4.26 -26.36 3.28
CA LYS A 40 3.14 -26.33 2.33
C LYS A 40 2.03 -25.31 2.67
N ASN A 41 1.92 -24.90 3.93
CA ASN A 41 0.88 -24.01 4.42
C ASN A 41 1.42 -22.65 4.84
N THR A 42 2.73 -22.49 5.04
CA THR A 42 3.33 -21.28 5.62
C THR A 42 4.27 -20.58 4.66
N PHE A 43 4.08 -19.27 4.51
CA PHE A 43 4.85 -18.42 3.61
C PHE A 43 5.35 -17.17 4.34
N LEU A 44 6.60 -16.79 4.06
CA LEU A 44 7.20 -15.52 4.44
C LEU A 44 7.38 -14.66 3.21
N TYR A 45 7.03 -13.39 3.31
CA TYR A 45 7.23 -12.39 2.28
C TYR A 45 8.17 -11.29 2.80
N LEU A 46 9.14 -10.91 1.97
CA LEU A 46 9.98 -9.74 2.18
C LEU A 46 10.04 -8.95 0.88
N GLY A 47 9.79 -7.65 0.95
CA GLY A 47 9.73 -6.82 -0.24
C GLY A 47 9.83 -5.33 0.05
N SER A 48 9.55 -4.56 -0.99
CA SER A 48 9.44 -3.11 -0.95
C SER A 48 8.19 -2.68 -1.71
N ASN A 49 7.63 -1.54 -1.31
CA ASN A 49 6.48 -0.97 -1.96
C ASN A 49 6.69 0.50 -2.35
N ILE A 50 5.91 0.94 -3.33
CA ILE A 50 5.72 2.33 -3.68
C ILE A 50 4.22 2.61 -3.72
N GLY A 51 3.78 3.49 -2.82
CA GLY A 51 2.39 3.91 -2.70
C GLY A 51 2.19 5.36 -3.14
N HIS A 52 1.02 5.69 -3.69
CA HIS A 52 0.55 7.05 -3.87
C HIS A 52 -0.82 7.22 -3.22
N VAL A 53 -1.02 8.36 -2.54
CA VAL A 53 -2.27 8.70 -1.85
C VAL A 53 -2.81 10.00 -2.40
N SER A 54 -4.06 9.96 -2.88
CA SER A 54 -4.80 11.12 -3.38
C SER A 54 -6.30 10.99 -3.11
N ASN A 55 -7.05 12.08 -3.23
CA ASN A 55 -8.51 12.08 -3.17
C ASN A 55 -9.18 12.18 -4.56
N LEU A 56 -8.44 11.89 -5.64
CA LEU A 56 -8.92 11.99 -7.04
C LEU A 56 -9.61 13.33 -7.36
N ASP A 57 -9.12 14.42 -6.78
CA ASP A 57 -9.64 15.78 -6.91
C ASP A 57 -11.09 15.98 -6.43
N PHE A 58 -11.64 15.06 -5.63
CA PHE A 58 -12.94 15.24 -4.99
C PHE A 58 -12.94 16.41 -4.00
N LYS A 59 -11.78 16.78 -3.42
CA LYS A 59 -11.63 17.92 -2.51
C LYS A 59 -10.26 18.58 -2.65
N THR A 60 -10.20 19.90 -2.52
CA THR A 60 -8.92 20.64 -2.44
C THR A 60 -8.47 20.78 -0.97
N PRO A 61 -7.16 20.66 -0.67
CA PRO A 61 -6.04 20.34 -1.54
C PRO A 61 -5.97 18.85 -1.89
N ASN A 62 -5.38 18.56 -3.05
CA ASN A 62 -5.12 17.19 -3.54
C ASN A 62 -3.75 17.10 -4.25
N ALA A 63 -2.72 17.73 -3.70
CA ALA A 63 -1.34 17.52 -4.16
C ALA A 63 -0.84 16.09 -3.85
N GLY A 64 -1.55 15.38 -2.96
CA GLY A 64 -1.25 13.99 -2.57
C GLY A 64 0.14 13.83 -1.98
N PHE A 65 0.54 12.57 -1.78
CA PHE A 65 1.91 12.20 -1.42
C PHE A 65 2.21 10.77 -1.83
N SER A 66 3.50 10.48 -2.03
CA SER A 66 3.97 9.12 -2.30
C SER A 66 4.80 8.59 -1.13
N LEU A 67 4.75 7.29 -0.94
CA LEU A 67 5.46 6.56 0.10
C LEU A 67 6.32 5.50 -0.58
N VAL A 68 7.53 5.30 -0.07
CA VAL A 68 8.35 4.13 -0.40
C VAL A 68 8.63 3.41 0.92
N GLY A 69 8.35 2.12 0.96
CA GLY A 69 8.42 1.32 2.17
C GLY A 69 9.10 -0.03 1.96
N PHE A 70 9.49 -0.65 3.07
CA PHE A 70 9.87 -2.06 3.12
C PHE A 70 8.75 -2.85 3.78
N GLU A 71 8.52 -4.07 3.33
CA GLU A 71 7.43 -4.93 3.77
C GLU A 71 7.97 -6.26 4.28
N ALA A 72 7.41 -6.74 5.39
CA ALA A 72 7.58 -8.10 5.87
C ALA A 72 6.20 -8.70 6.17
N GLY A 73 5.93 -9.87 5.59
CA GLY A 73 4.62 -10.53 5.67
C GLY A 73 4.75 -11.98 6.08
N PHE A 74 3.73 -12.46 6.79
CA PHE A 74 3.53 -13.87 7.14
C PHE A 74 2.14 -14.29 6.65
N SER A 75 2.05 -15.45 6.00
CA SER A 75 0.78 -15.98 5.50
C SER A 75 0.65 -17.47 5.80
N TYR A 76 -0.58 -17.89 6.13
CA TYR A 76 -0.93 -19.27 6.40
C TYR A 76 -2.16 -19.69 5.56
N VAL A 77 -2.04 -20.81 4.84
CA VAL A 77 -3.14 -21.41 4.08
C VAL A 77 -3.84 -22.45 4.96
N LEU A 78 -5.11 -22.19 5.29
CA LEU A 78 -6.01 -23.04 6.08
C LEU A 78 -6.49 -24.27 5.30
#